data_AF-A0ABD2Q505-F1
#
_entry.id   AF-A0ABD2Q505-F1
#
_cell.length_a   1.000
_cell.length_b   1.000
_cell.length_c   1.000
_cell.angle_alpha   90.00
_cell.angle_beta   90.00
_cell.angle_gamma   90.00
#
_symmetry.space_group_name_H-M   'P 1'
#
loop_
_entity.id
_entity.type
_entity.pdbx_description
1 polymer ?
#
loop_
_entity_poly.entity_id
_entity_poly.type
_entity_poly.pdbx_seq_one_letter_code
_entity_poly.pdbx_strand_id
1 'polypeptide(L)'
;GQRHSTAQVKESIGKELERCYPAAKLKVLPRTTRLFFSSLKDKHPDPKHVVYKFDCSCAATYIGMTIRCLSERAKEHMPAWLINNNPRLLQKNAESAVAIAKHLIQTQHVVERSAAFKPIRIIPRGSSFFYMPALEALLILRRKPELNIQKEAKDKLLLSWRVL
;
A
#
# COMPACT_ATOMS: atom_id res chain seq x y z
N GLY A 1 -18.60 -24.34 5.20
CA GLY A 1 -19.21 -23.30 4.34
C GLY A 1 -19.97 -23.97 3.22
N GLN A 2 -21.29 -23.84 3.21
CA GLN A 2 -22.15 -24.45 2.19
C GLN A 2 -21.82 -23.85 0.81
N ARG A 3 -21.43 -24.71 -0.13
CA ARG A 3 -21.28 -24.32 -1.54
C ARG A 3 -22.69 -24.24 -2.13
N HIS A 4 -23.24 -23.04 -2.26
CA HIS A 4 -24.46 -22.86 -3.04
C HIS A 4 -24.17 -23.18 -4.50
N SER A 5 -24.98 -24.05 -5.09
CA SER A 5 -24.85 -24.40 -6.50
C SER A 5 -25.10 -23.15 -7.35
N THR A 6 -24.30 -22.93 -8.39
CA THR A 6 -24.46 -21.80 -9.33
C THR A 6 -25.86 -21.75 -9.94
N ALA A 7 -26.54 -22.90 -10.03
CA ALA A 7 -27.93 -23.01 -10.43
C ALA A 7 -28.89 -22.28 -9.46
N GLN A 8 -28.69 -22.42 -8.15
CA GLN A 8 -29.54 -21.83 -7.12
C GLN A 8 -29.42 -20.31 -7.08
N VAL A 9 -28.21 -19.79 -7.27
CA VAL A 9 -27.95 -18.34 -7.33
C VAL A 9 -28.60 -17.73 -8.58
N LYS A 10 -28.48 -18.41 -9.73
CA LYS A 10 -29.11 -17.97 -10.98
C LYS A 10 -30.64 -17.92 -10.85
N GLU A 11 -31.24 -18.94 -10.25
CA GLU A 11 -32.69 -19.01 -10.07
C GLU A 11 -33.22 -17.90 -9.15
N SER A 12 -32.51 -17.65 -8.04
CA SER A 12 -32.89 -16.61 -7.09
C SER A 12 -32.81 -15.20 -7.69
N ILE A 13 -31.74 -14.91 -8.43
CA ILE A 13 -31.57 -13.62 -9.12
C ILE A 13 -32.59 -13.48 -10.27
N GLY A 14 -32.89 -14.57 -10.98
CA GLY A 14 -33.88 -14.57 -12.06
C GLY A 14 -35.27 -14.17 -11.57
N LYS A 15 -35.75 -14.80 -10.49
CA LYS A 15 -37.07 -14.49 -9.90
C LYS A 15 -37.19 -13.03 -9.48
N GLU A 16 -36.13 -12.47 -8.88
CA GLU A 16 -36.12 -11.07 -8.45
C GLU A 16 -36.05 -10.09 -9.63
N LEU A 17 -35.32 -10.44 -10.69
CA LEU A 17 -35.23 -9.64 -11.89
C LEU A 17 -36.57 -9.59 -12.64
N GLU A 18 -37.27 -10.71 -12.76
CA GLU A 18 -38.60 -10.78 -13.39
C GLU A 18 -39.63 -9.95 -12.61
N ARG A 19 -39.55 -9.95 -11.28
CA ARG A 19 -40.42 -9.15 -10.41
C ARG A 19 -40.23 -7.64 -10.61
N CYS A 20 -38.98 -7.19 -10.70
CA CYS A 20 -38.66 -5.77 -10.76
C CYS A 20 -38.58 -5.21 -12.19
N TYR A 21 -38.22 -6.05 -13.17
CA TYR A 21 -37.95 -5.66 -14.54
C TYR A 21 -38.39 -6.76 -15.54
N PRO A 22 -39.71 -6.88 -15.83
CA PRO A 22 -40.26 -7.96 -16.65
C PRO A 22 -39.70 -8.04 -18.09
N ALA A 23 -39.22 -6.92 -18.62
CA ALA A 23 -38.62 -6.85 -19.96
C ALA A 23 -37.12 -7.20 -20.00
N ALA A 24 -36.46 -7.34 -18.84
CA ALA A 24 -35.03 -7.60 -18.77
C ALA A 24 -34.73 -9.10 -18.87
N LYS A 25 -33.76 -9.47 -19.73
CA LYS A 25 -33.32 -10.85 -19.89
C LYS A 25 -31.99 -11.08 -19.15
N LEU A 26 -32.02 -11.93 -18.11
CA LEU A 26 -30.82 -12.31 -17.37
C LEU A 26 -29.83 -13.08 -18.26
N LYS A 27 -28.60 -12.58 -18.39
CA LYS A 27 -27.47 -13.29 -18.99
C LYS A 27 -26.41 -13.55 -17.92
N VAL A 28 -26.19 -14.82 -17.58
CA VAL A 28 -25.12 -15.23 -16.66
C VAL A 28 -23.88 -15.60 -17.47
N LEU A 29 -22.78 -14.88 -17.24
CA LEU A 29 -21.49 -15.17 -17.84
C LEU A 29 -20.60 -15.86 -16.79
N PRO A 30 -20.34 -17.17 -16.90
CA PRO A 30 -19.46 -17.86 -15.98
C PRO A 30 -18.03 -17.36 -16.20
N ARG A 31 -17.43 -16.76 -15.17
CA ARG A 31 -16.04 -16.30 -15.21
C ARG A 31 -15.21 -17.17 -14.27
N THR A 32 -14.40 -18.06 -14.83
CA THR A 32 -13.39 -18.80 -14.07
C THR A 32 -12.13 -17.96 -13.99
N THR A 33 -11.74 -17.58 -12.76
CA THR A 33 -10.42 -16.99 -12.52
C THR A 33 -9.53 -18.12 -12.04
N ARG A 34 -8.43 -18.43 -12.76
CA ARG A 34 -7.44 -19.39 -12.26
C ARG A 34 -6.85 -18.85 -10.96
N LEU A 35 -7.21 -19.46 -9.84
CA LEU A 35 -6.54 -19.24 -8.58
C LEU A 35 -5.21 -19.99 -8.65
N PHE A 36 -4.15 -19.29 -9.04
CA PHE A 36 -2.79 -19.81 -8.90
C PHE A 36 -2.48 -19.92 -7.40
N PHE A 37 -2.67 -21.11 -6.83
CA PHE A 37 -2.14 -21.45 -5.53
C PHE A 37 -0.65 -21.78 -5.71
N SER A 38 0.21 -20.79 -5.48
CA SER A 38 1.65 -21.03 -5.35
C SER A 38 1.92 -21.69 -4.00
N SER A 39 2.41 -22.94 -4.04
CA SER A 39 3.19 -23.67 -3.01
C SER A 39 2.83 -23.50 -1.52
N LEU A 40 2.49 -24.62 -0.87
CA LEU A 40 2.31 -24.82 0.58
C LEU A 40 3.65 -24.73 1.37
N LYS A 41 4.41 -23.66 1.17
CA LYS A 41 5.42 -23.24 2.14
C LYS A 41 5.05 -21.84 2.62
N ASP A 42 5.06 -21.64 3.93
CA ASP A 42 4.70 -20.40 4.64
C ASP A 42 5.69 -19.25 4.39
N LYS A 43 5.99 -18.96 3.12
CA LYS A 43 6.59 -17.70 2.73
C LYS A 43 5.43 -16.75 2.47
N HIS A 44 5.03 -15.98 3.49
CA HIS A 44 4.05 -14.93 3.29
C HIS A 44 4.52 -14.08 2.10
N PRO A 45 3.75 -14.01 1.01
CA PRO A 45 4.20 -13.33 -0.19
C PRO A 45 4.42 -11.87 0.14
N ASP A 46 5.60 -11.34 -0.23
CA ASP A 46 5.93 -9.93 -0.06
C ASP A 46 4.81 -9.05 -0.65
N PRO A 47 4.16 -8.19 0.16
CA PRO A 47 2.95 -7.50 -0.27
C PRO A 47 3.24 -6.53 -1.42
N LYS A 48 2.32 -6.52 -2.40
CA LYS A 48 2.28 -5.56 -3.51
C LYS A 48 1.08 -4.63 -3.37
N HIS A 49 1.10 -3.49 -4.05
CA HIS A 49 0.03 -2.49 -4.00
C HIS A 49 -0.32 -2.14 -2.54
N VAL A 50 0.66 -1.67 -1.80
CA VAL A 50 0.57 -1.48 -0.35
C VAL A 50 0.82 -0.03 0.04
N VAL A 51 0.01 0.47 0.95
CA VAL A 51 0.36 1.64 1.76
C VAL A 51 1.03 1.12 3.03
N TYR A 52 2.25 1.57 3.29
CA TYR A 52 3.11 1.05 4.35
C TYR A 52 3.55 2.16 5.31
N LYS A 53 4.01 1.74 6.48
CA LYS A 53 4.67 2.55 7.49
C LYS A 53 6.14 2.11 7.59
N PHE A 54 7.04 3.05 7.78
CA PHE A 54 8.36 2.78 8.33
C PHE A 54 8.43 3.30 9.77
N ASP A 55 8.94 2.46 10.66
CA ASP A 55 9.16 2.76 12.08
C ASP A 55 10.68 2.77 12.36
N CYS A 56 11.19 3.87 12.90
CA CYS A 56 12.53 3.93 13.47
C CYS A 56 12.52 3.59 14.97
N SER A 57 13.66 3.16 15.51
CA SER A 57 13.86 2.95 16.95
C SER A 57 13.64 4.21 17.80
N CYS A 58 13.84 5.40 17.22
CA CYS A 58 13.56 6.68 17.88
C CYS A 58 12.12 7.16 17.75
N ALA A 59 11.19 6.28 17.36
CA ALA A 59 9.79 6.58 17.11
C ALA A 59 9.51 7.54 15.93
N ALA A 60 10.53 8.01 15.21
CA ALA A 60 10.35 8.69 13.93
C ALA A 60 9.67 7.74 12.93
N THR A 61 8.68 8.24 12.19
CA THR A 61 7.88 7.42 11.28
C THR A 61 7.80 8.03 9.88
N TYR A 62 7.61 7.17 8.89
CA TYR A 62 7.32 7.54 7.51
C TYR A 62 6.12 6.74 7.01
N ILE A 63 5.31 7.33 6.14
CA ILE A 63 4.21 6.68 5.45
C ILE A 63 4.45 6.82 3.95
N GLY A 64 4.39 5.70 3.24
CA GLY A 64 4.56 5.67 1.80
C GLY A 64 3.58 4.70 1.14
N MET A 65 3.47 4.78 -0.17
CA MET A 65 2.79 3.76 -0.97
C MET A 65 3.71 3.18 -2.04
N THR A 66 3.42 1.93 -2.44
CA THR A 66 4.10 1.28 -3.56
C THR A 66 3.16 0.35 -4.31
N ILE A 67 3.22 0.40 -5.64
CA ILE A 67 2.59 -0.61 -6.50
C ILE A 67 3.46 -1.87 -6.63
N ARG A 68 4.76 -1.74 -6.38
CA ARG A 68 5.74 -2.83 -6.42
C ARG A 68 5.70 -3.63 -5.12
N CYS A 69 6.59 -4.61 -5.00
CA CYS A 69 6.82 -5.32 -3.75
C CYS A 69 7.33 -4.38 -2.64
N LEU A 70 6.87 -4.59 -1.41
CA LEU A 70 7.31 -3.79 -0.26
C LEU A 70 8.81 -3.95 0.00
N SER A 71 9.38 -5.16 -0.14
CA SER A 71 10.82 -5.35 0.04
C SER A 71 11.67 -4.62 -1.00
N GLU A 72 11.19 -4.49 -2.23
CA GLU A 72 11.86 -3.70 -3.27
C GLU A 72 11.88 -2.22 -2.87
N ARG A 73 10.73 -1.70 -2.43
CA ARG A 73 10.62 -0.33 -1.96
C ARG A 73 11.48 -0.07 -0.71
N ALA A 74 11.56 -1.04 0.19
CA ALA A 74 12.44 -0.96 1.36
C ALA A 74 13.92 -0.91 0.97
N LYS A 75 14.35 -1.61 -0.08
CA LYS A 75 15.74 -1.53 -0.59
C LYS A 75 16.04 -0.19 -1.25
N GLU A 76 15.06 0.44 -1.90
CA GLU A 76 15.20 1.80 -2.45
C GLU A 76 15.41 2.82 -1.31
N HIS A 77 14.70 2.67 -0.20
CA HIS A 77 14.87 3.54 0.98
C HIS A 77 16.08 3.19 1.86
N MET A 78 16.49 1.92 1.90
CA MET A 78 17.62 1.41 2.68
C MET A 78 18.54 0.56 1.80
N PRO A 79 19.33 1.22 0.93
CA PRO A 79 20.23 0.53 0.01
C PRO A 79 21.38 -0.16 0.76
N ALA A 80 22.01 -1.14 0.11
CA ALA A 80 23.05 -1.96 0.72
C ALA A 80 24.21 -1.15 1.30
N TRP A 81 24.59 -0.04 0.67
CA TRP A 81 25.66 0.83 1.17
C TRP A 81 25.33 1.49 2.50
N LEU A 82 24.04 1.78 2.76
CA LEU A 82 23.58 2.36 4.03
C LEU A 82 23.66 1.32 5.15
N ILE A 83 23.22 0.09 4.84
CA ILE A 83 23.19 -1.01 5.81
C ILE A 83 24.59 -1.51 6.13
N ASN A 84 25.47 -1.57 5.14
CA ASN A 84 26.86 -1.98 5.32
C ASN A 84 27.73 -0.87 5.94
N ASN A 85 27.15 0.30 6.24
CA ASN A 85 27.82 1.45 6.87
C ASN A 85 29.16 1.81 6.21
N ASN A 86 29.22 1.80 4.87
CA ASN A 86 30.46 2.09 4.14
C ASN A 86 30.72 3.61 4.12
N PRO A 87 31.77 4.12 4.81
CA PRO A 87 31.92 5.57 5.03
C PRO A 87 32.07 6.38 3.73
N ARG A 88 32.76 5.81 2.73
CA ARG A 88 32.95 6.47 1.42
C ARG A 88 31.64 6.62 0.67
N LEU A 89 30.79 5.58 0.71
CA LEU A 89 29.49 5.60 0.04
C LEU A 89 28.47 6.43 0.82
N LEU A 90 28.55 6.47 2.15
CA LEU A 90 27.74 7.36 2.96
C LEU A 90 28.01 8.82 2.61
N GLN A 91 29.27 9.24 2.62
CA GLN A 91 29.64 10.62 2.28
C GLN A 91 29.21 11.00 0.86
N LYS A 92 29.43 10.11 -0.11
CA LYS A 92 29.06 10.33 -1.51
C LYS A 92 27.54 10.47 -1.73
N ASN A 93 26.73 9.74 -0.98
CA ASN A 93 25.28 9.65 -1.21
C ASN A 93 24.43 10.39 -0.17
N ALA A 94 25.03 11.01 0.86
CA ALA A 94 24.28 11.65 1.95
C ALA A 94 23.35 12.77 1.48
N GLU A 95 23.78 13.57 0.50
CA GLU A 95 23.00 14.72 0.01
C GLU A 95 21.80 14.31 -0.86
N SER A 96 21.95 13.23 -1.64
CA SER A 96 20.91 12.70 -2.53
C SER A 96 20.02 11.64 -1.88
N ALA A 97 20.26 11.34 -0.60
CA ALA A 97 19.52 10.34 0.15
C ALA A 97 18.05 10.74 0.35
N VAL A 98 17.15 9.76 0.21
CA VAL A 98 15.72 9.91 0.53
C VAL A 98 15.51 10.10 2.04
N ALA A 99 14.35 10.63 2.45
CA ALA A 99 14.07 11.01 3.84
C ALA A 99 14.42 9.94 4.89
N ILE A 100 14.03 8.67 4.66
CA ILE A 100 14.39 7.54 5.54
C ILE A 100 15.91 7.37 5.62
N ALA A 101 16.60 7.29 4.48
CA ALA A 101 18.05 7.11 4.45
C ALA A 101 18.77 8.29 5.13
N LYS A 102 18.36 9.52 4.83
CA LYS A 102 18.92 10.74 5.43
C LYS A 102 18.77 10.73 6.96
N HIS A 103 17.59 10.38 7.45
CA HIS A 103 17.34 10.22 8.88
C HIS A 103 18.30 9.20 9.51
N LEU A 104 18.40 8.00 8.93
CA LEU A 104 19.28 6.95 9.45
C LEU A 104 20.76 7.35 9.46
N ILE A 105 21.21 8.11 8.45
CA ILE A 105 22.58 8.66 8.41
C ILE A 105 22.79 9.69 9.52
N GLN A 106 21.83 10.59 9.72
CA GLN A 106 21.95 11.67 10.71
C GLN A 106 21.91 11.15 12.14
N THR A 107 21.05 10.17 12.41
CA THR A 107 20.87 9.61 13.76
C THR A 107 21.75 8.41 14.04
N GLN A 108 22.45 7.87 13.03
CA GLN A 108 23.26 6.65 13.13
C GLN A 108 22.46 5.45 13.68
N HIS A 109 21.15 5.41 13.43
CA HIS A 109 20.31 4.29 13.87
C HIS A 109 20.47 3.08 12.95
N VAL A 110 20.63 1.91 13.55
CA VAL A 110 20.63 0.63 12.83
C VAL A 110 19.23 0.03 12.89
N VAL A 111 18.68 -0.27 11.72
CA VAL A 111 17.31 -0.75 11.57
C VAL A 111 17.28 -1.93 10.62
N GLU A 112 16.52 -2.97 10.97
CA GLU A 112 16.32 -4.14 10.12
C GLU A 112 15.10 -3.91 9.20
N ARG A 113 15.26 -4.15 7.89
CA ARG A 113 14.25 -3.76 6.88
C ARG A 113 12.89 -4.44 7.11
N SER A 114 12.89 -5.73 7.41
CA SER A 114 11.63 -6.50 7.51
C SER A 114 10.82 -6.14 8.75
N ALA A 115 11.46 -5.73 9.84
CA ALA A 115 10.84 -5.25 11.06
C ALA A 115 10.37 -3.79 10.94
N ALA A 116 11.09 -2.96 10.19
CA ALA A 116 10.80 -1.54 10.10
C ALA A 116 9.72 -1.19 9.09
N PHE A 117 9.66 -1.89 7.95
CA PHE A 117 8.66 -1.64 6.91
C PHE A 117 7.42 -2.52 7.13
N LYS A 118 6.32 -1.91 7.59
CA LYS A 118 5.08 -2.60 7.93
C LYS A 118 3.95 -2.23 7.00
N PRO A 119 3.19 -3.19 6.44
CA PRO A 119 2.00 -2.87 5.66
C PRO A 119 0.91 -2.26 6.57
N ILE A 120 0.33 -1.12 6.17
CA ILE A 120 -0.88 -0.55 6.80
C ILE A 120 -2.12 -1.08 6.07
N ARG A 121 -2.10 -1.03 4.74
CA ARG A 121 -3.21 -1.46 3.89
C ARG A 121 -2.67 -2.12 2.63
N ILE A 122 -3.09 -3.36 2.40
CA ILE A 122 -2.79 -4.11 1.17
C ILE A 122 -4.00 -4.02 0.26
N ILE A 123 -3.79 -3.59 -0.99
CA ILE A 123 -4.84 -3.51 -2.00
C ILE A 123 -4.94 -4.85 -2.74
N PRO A 124 -6.11 -5.50 -2.76
CA PRO A 124 -6.26 -6.80 -3.41
C PRO A 124 -5.92 -6.77 -4.91
N ARG A 125 -5.38 -7.87 -5.43
CA ARG A 125 -5.13 -8.02 -6.87
C ARG A 125 -6.45 -7.89 -7.64
N GLY A 126 -6.42 -7.15 -8.75
CA GLY A 126 -7.60 -6.89 -9.58
C GLY A 126 -8.48 -5.73 -9.09
N SER A 127 -8.17 -5.13 -7.93
CA SER A 127 -8.75 -3.85 -7.54
C SER A 127 -8.05 -2.70 -8.27
N SER A 128 -8.77 -1.61 -8.52
CA SER A 128 -8.14 -0.35 -8.91
C SER A 128 -7.22 0.13 -7.78
N PHE A 129 -6.03 0.60 -8.12
CA PHE A 129 -5.08 1.21 -7.18
C PHE A 129 -5.01 2.74 -7.33
N PHE A 130 -5.93 3.35 -8.11
CA PHE A 130 -5.95 4.81 -8.34
C PHE A 130 -6.21 5.62 -7.06
N TYR A 131 -6.81 5.03 -6.03
CA TYR A 131 -7.05 5.69 -4.75
C TYR A 131 -5.87 5.56 -3.76
N MET A 132 -4.81 4.82 -4.08
CA MET A 132 -3.65 4.66 -3.19
C MET A 132 -2.97 6.00 -2.84
N PRO A 133 -2.76 6.95 -3.78
CA PRO A 133 -2.22 8.25 -3.43
C PRO A 133 -3.11 9.03 -2.46
N ALA A 134 -4.44 8.93 -2.62
CA ALA A 134 -5.39 9.55 -1.68
C ALA A 134 -5.31 8.90 -0.30
N LEU A 135 -5.21 7.57 -0.23
CA LEU A 135 -5.07 6.84 1.02
C LEU A 135 -3.75 7.19 1.74
N GLU A 136 -2.65 7.28 1.01
CA GLU A 136 -1.36 7.75 1.52
C GLU A 136 -1.48 9.16 2.09
N ALA A 137 -2.04 10.11 1.32
CA ALA A 137 -2.22 11.49 1.74
C ALA A 137 -3.09 11.61 3.00
N LEU A 138 -4.20 10.88 3.07
CA LEU A 138 -5.07 10.83 4.25
C LEU A 138 -4.34 10.28 5.49
N LEU A 139 -3.50 9.25 5.31
CA LEU A 139 -2.74 8.68 6.40
C LEU A 139 -1.62 9.61 6.88
N ILE A 140 -0.93 10.31 5.97
CA ILE A 140 0.04 11.36 6.32
C ILE A 140 -0.66 12.47 7.09
N LEU A 141 -1.79 12.97 6.59
CA LEU A 141 -2.56 14.03 7.24
C LEU A 141 -3.02 13.64 8.65
N ARG A 142 -3.52 12.41 8.80
CA ARG A 142 -4.06 11.91 10.07
C ARG A 142 -2.98 11.58 11.09
N ARG A 143 -1.87 10.96 10.66
CA ARG A 143 -0.82 10.44 11.56
C ARG A 143 0.36 11.40 11.75
N LYS A 144 0.50 12.41 10.89
CA LYS A 144 1.58 13.40 10.90
C LYS A 144 2.97 12.76 11.09
N PRO A 145 3.35 11.78 10.23
CA PRO A 145 4.66 11.13 10.33
C PRO A 145 5.80 12.14 10.13
N GLU A 146 6.80 12.08 11.00
CA GLU A 146 7.91 13.04 11.10
C GLU A 146 8.80 13.06 9.84
N LEU A 147 8.99 11.91 9.20
CA LEU A 147 9.90 11.76 8.07
C LEU A 147 9.25 12.05 6.71
N ASN A 148 7.93 12.27 6.66
CA ASN A 148 7.29 12.73 5.45
C ASN A 148 7.56 14.23 5.30
N ILE A 149 8.24 14.61 4.22
CA ILE A 149 8.41 16.02 3.88
C ILE A 149 7.02 16.60 3.59
N GLN A 150 6.46 17.30 4.57
CA GLN A 150 5.31 18.16 4.36
C GLN A 150 5.83 19.36 3.60
N LYS A 151 5.62 19.38 2.27
CA LYS A 151 5.78 20.64 1.54
C LYS A 151 4.74 21.57 2.13
N GLU A 152 5.17 22.57 2.89
CA GLU A 152 4.34 23.74 3.10
C GLU A 152 4.01 24.27 1.71
N ALA A 153 2.76 24.09 1.29
CA ALA A 153 2.30 24.74 0.10
C ALA A 153 2.46 26.24 0.38
N LYS A 154 3.35 26.90 -0.36
CA LYS A 154 3.57 28.36 -0.26
C LYS A 154 2.26 29.12 -0.40
N ASP A 155 1.32 28.53 -1.13
CA ASP A 155 -0.09 28.87 -1.05
C ASP A 155 -0.78 27.86 -0.13
N LYS A 156 -1.18 28.30 1.07
CA LYS A 156 -2.22 27.60 1.83
C LYS A 156 -3.41 27.49 0.88
N LEU A 157 -3.60 26.34 0.24
CA LEU A 157 -4.87 25.98 -0.35
C LEU A 157 -5.85 25.89 0.82
N LEU A 158 -6.41 27.05 1.17
CA LEU A 158 -7.65 27.19 1.89
C LEU A 158 -8.68 26.53 0.99
N LEU A 159 -8.74 25.20 1.04
CA LEU A 159 -9.92 24.48 0.62
C LEU A 159 -11.00 24.94 1.58
N SER A 160 -11.68 26.01 1.19
CA SER A 160 -12.93 26.44 1.78
C SER A 160 -13.95 25.34 1.49
N TRP A 161 -13.88 24.26 2.26
CA TRP A 161 -15.00 23.35 2.40
C TRP A 161 -16.09 24.14 3.13
N ARG A 162 -16.83 24.96 2.37
CA ARG A 162 -18.16 25.38 2.79
C ARG A 162 -19.00 24.12 2.74
N VAL A 163 -19.33 23.66 3.95
CA VAL A 163 -20.42 22.75 4.22
C VAL A 163 -21.67 23.32 3.54
N LEU A 164 -22.23 22.57 2.59
CA LEU A 164 -23.64 22.59 2.20
C LEU A 164 -24.07 21.14 1.99
#